data_AF-A0A815JK31-F1
#
_entry.id   AF-A0A815JK31-F1
#
_cell.length_a   1.000
_cell.length_b   1.000
_cell.length_c   1.000
_cell.angle_alpha   90.00
_cell.angle_beta   90.00
_cell.angle_gamma   90.00
#
_symmetry.space_group_name_H-M   'P 1'
#
loop_
_entity.id
_entity.type
_entity.pdbx_description
1 polymer ?
#
loop_
_entity_poly.entity_id
_entity_poly.type
_entity_poly.pdbx_seq_one_letter_code
_entity_poly.pdbx_strand_id
1 'polypeptide(L)'
;MPFRDHWRDVKTLRNDGIPIDATSNETAKLFDATLTQYVGWYNDKQFGGIKASLSRLLASDPNCASSRILAAAIGLFSMSRSSALAHAQVVETLGDTATSSDRYINLHTQALIDWSLGYRSRAT
;
A
#
# COMPACT_ATOMS: atom_id res chain seq x y z
N MET A 1 -4.37 21.50 -4.13
CA MET A 1 -5.11 20.84 -3.02
C MET A 1 -4.82 21.64 -1.76
N PRO A 2 -5.81 21.92 -0.89
CA PRO A 2 -5.50 22.42 0.44
C PRO A 2 -4.63 21.38 1.16
N PHE A 3 -3.62 21.84 1.89
CA PHE A 3 -2.80 20.97 2.74
C PHE A 3 -3.73 20.32 3.77
N ARG A 4 -3.65 18.99 3.90
CA ARG A 4 -4.44 18.26 4.88
C ARG A 4 -3.87 18.51 6.27
N ASP A 5 -4.69 19.03 7.17
CA ASP A 5 -4.28 19.26 8.57
C ASP A 5 -4.61 18.06 9.48
N HIS A 6 -5.39 17.09 8.97
CA HIS A 6 -5.84 15.92 9.73
C HIS A 6 -5.72 14.64 8.89
N TRP A 7 -5.20 13.59 9.53
CA TRP A 7 -5.01 12.26 8.94
C TRP A 7 -6.02 11.29 9.52
N ARG A 8 -6.62 10.48 8.64
CA ARG A 8 -7.68 9.55 9.02
C ARG A 8 -7.14 8.44 9.91
N ASP A 9 -7.88 8.14 10.97
CA ASP A 9 -7.62 7.01 11.84
C ASP A 9 -8.25 5.71 11.27
N VAL A 10 -8.05 4.58 11.96
CA VAL A 10 -8.54 3.27 11.48
C VAL A 10 -10.06 3.30 11.27
N LYS A 11 -10.80 3.90 12.20
CA LYS A 11 -12.26 3.95 12.15
C LYS A 11 -12.74 4.82 10.98
N THR A 12 -12.13 5.97 10.79
CA THR A 12 -12.46 6.92 9.72
C THR A 12 -12.18 6.30 8.35
N LEU A 13 -11.01 5.66 8.16
CA LEU A 13 -10.69 4.97 6.91
C LEU A 13 -11.72 3.88 6.58
N ARG A 14 -12.08 3.06 7.56
CA ARG A 14 -13.08 1.99 7.37
C ARG A 14 -14.47 2.55 7.06
N ASN A 15 -14.88 3.63 7.73
CA ASN A 15 -16.14 4.33 7.45
C ASN A 15 -16.17 4.92 6.03
N ASP A 16 -15.02 5.38 5.53
CA ASP A 16 -14.86 5.87 4.16
C ASP A 16 -14.77 4.72 3.12
N GLY A 17 -14.92 3.47 3.54
CA GLY A 17 -14.86 2.30 2.65
C GLY A 17 -13.45 1.88 2.25
N ILE A 18 -12.42 2.30 3.00
CA ILE A 18 -11.03 1.84 2.82
C ILE A 18 -10.77 0.73 3.84
N PRO A 19 -10.85 -0.56 3.44
CA PRO A 19 -10.63 -1.69 4.33
C PRO A 19 -9.14 -1.80 4.66
N ILE A 20 -8.75 -1.19 5.78
CA ILE A 20 -7.40 -1.30 6.34
C ILE A 20 -7.40 -2.29 7.51
N ASP A 21 -6.44 -3.22 7.48
CA ASP A 21 -6.17 -4.22 8.51
C ASP A 21 -5.19 -3.73 9.59
N ALA A 22 -4.86 -2.44 9.58
CA ALA A 22 -4.01 -1.80 10.58
C ALA A 22 -4.58 -1.98 11.99
N THR A 23 -3.68 -2.33 12.92
CA THR A 23 -4.01 -2.52 14.34
C THR A 23 -3.87 -1.23 15.15
N SER A 24 -3.26 -0.18 14.58
CA SER A 24 -2.98 1.09 15.25
C SER A 24 -3.42 2.31 14.43
N ASN A 25 -3.80 3.38 15.14
CA ASN A 25 -4.11 4.66 14.52
C ASN A 25 -2.86 5.35 13.93
N GLU A 26 -1.66 5.02 14.41
CA GLU A 26 -0.42 5.52 13.82
C GLU A 26 -0.22 4.97 12.41
N THR A 27 -0.35 3.65 12.24
CA THR A 27 -0.28 2.96 10.95
C THR A 27 -1.35 3.47 9.99
N ALA A 28 -2.59 3.65 10.46
CA ALA A 28 -3.66 4.21 9.64
C ALA A 28 -3.34 5.62 9.11
N LYS A 29 -2.80 6.49 9.96
CA LYS A 29 -2.42 7.85 9.56
C LYS A 29 -1.24 7.84 8.58
N LEU A 30 -0.25 6.98 8.80
CA LEU A 30 0.87 6.79 7.87
C LEU A 30 0.41 6.23 6.52
N PHE A 31 -0.58 5.33 6.52
CA PHE A 31 -1.20 4.79 5.31
C PHE A 31 -1.92 5.89 4.54
N ASP A 32 -2.79 6.66 5.20
CA ASP A 32 -3.52 7.77 4.59
C ASP A 32 -2.57 8.84 4.04
N ALA A 33 -1.53 9.19 4.79
CA ALA A 33 -0.49 10.12 4.35
C ALA A 33 0.27 9.61 3.14
N THR A 34 0.65 8.34 3.12
CA THR A 34 1.40 7.77 2.00
C THR A 34 0.53 7.68 0.74
N LEU A 35 -0.70 7.17 0.88
CA LEU A 35 -1.65 7.02 -0.23
C LEU A 35 -1.96 8.36 -0.88
N THR A 36 -2.25 9.38 -0.08
CA THR A 36 -2.66 10.69 -0.63
C THR A 36 -1.51 11.50 -1.19
N GLN A 37 -0.32 11.44 -0.60
CA GLN A 37 0.88 11.98 -1.23
C GLN A 37 1.15 11.34 -2.59
N TYR A 38 1.02 10.00 -2.68
CA TYR A 38 1.24 9.26 -3.93
C TYR A 38 0.19 9.62 -5.01
N VAL A 39 -1.10 9.57 -4.67
CA VAL A 39 -2.19 9.87 -5.62
C VAL A 39 -2.24 11.35 -6.00
N GLY A 40 -2.02 12.23 -5.03
CA GLY A 40 -2.04 13.69 -5.23
C GLY A 40 -0.74 14.26 -5.79
N TRP A 41 0.29 13.43 -5.95
CA TRP A 41 1.62 13.79 -6.43
C TRP A 41 2.23 15.00 -5.68
N TYR A 42 2.27 14.91 -4.35
CA TYR A 42 2.87 15.95 -3.49
C TYR A 42 3.70 15.34 -2.37
N ASN A 43 4.55 16.16 -1.76
CA ASN A 43 5.32 15.77 -0.58
C ASN A 43 4.82 16.51 0.65
N ASP A 44 4.42 15.76 1.66
CA ASP A 44 4.06 16.28 2.96
C ASP A 44 5.32 16.42 3.83
N LYS A 45 5.55 17.63 4.36
CA LYS A 45 6.74 17.93 5.17
C LYS A 45 6.71 17.23 6.53
N GLN A 46 5.54 17.01 7.12
CA GLN A 46 5.40 16.32 8.41
C GLN A 46 5.83 14.85 8.32
N PHE A 47 5.61 14.22 7.16
CA PHE A 47 5.96 12.82 6.93
C PHE A 47 7.25 12.61 6.13
N GLY A 48 7.90 13.69 5.69
CA GLY A 48 9.16 13.64 4.96
C GLY A 48 9.02 13.21 3.49
N GLY A 49 7.86 13.46 2.89
CA GLY A 49 7.54 13.02 1.52
C GLY A 49 7.18 11.53 1.41
N ILE A 50 6.87 11.08 0.18
CA ILE A 50 6.35 9.72 -0.11
C ILE A 50 7.31 8.63 0.37
N LYS A 51 8.62 8.79 0.13
CA LYS A 51 9.62 7.77 0.46
C LYS A 51 9.74 7.56 1.97
N ALA A 52 9.80 8.65 2.73
CA ALA A 52 9.93 8.58 4.18
C ALA A 52 8.62 8.10 4.83
N SER A 53 7.46 8.55 4.34
CA SER A 53 6.17 8.10 4.84
C SER A 53 5.96 6.60 4.61
N LEU A 54 6.32 6.09 3.43
CA LEU A 54 6.24 4.67 3.09
C LEU A 54 7.18 3.83 3.97
N SER A 55 8.42 4.29 4.19
CA SER A 55 9.37 3.60 5.06
C SER A 55 8.86 3.52 6.51
N ARG A 56 8.27 4.60 7.02
CA ARG A 56 7.70 4.65 8.37
C ARG A 56 6.45 3.78 8.49
N LEU A 57 5.62 3.76 7.44
CA LEU A 57 4.43 2.92 7.39
C LEU A 57 4.79 1.44 7.59
N LEU A 58 5.73 0.92 6.79
CA LEU A 58 6.17 -0.48 6.88
C LEU A 58 6.85 -0.81 8.21
N ALA A 59 7.53 0.16 8.84
CA ALA A 59 8.13 -0.02 10.16
C ALA A 59 7.09 0.00 11.30
N SER A 60 6.00 0.75 11.14
CA SER A 60 4.97 0.90 12.19
C SER A 60 4.17 -0.38 12.44
N ASP A 61 3.88 -1.14 11.38
CA ASP A 61 3.20 -2.43 11.45
C ASP A 61 3.66 -3.31 10.27
N PRO A 62 4.72 -4.12 10.45
CA PRO A 62 5.24 -4.99 9.40
C PRO A 62 4.27 -6.09 8.95
N ASN A 63 3.23 -6.37 9.74
CA ASN A 63 2.24 -7.42 9.45
C ASN A 63 0.97 -6.86 8.79
N CYS A 64 0.82 -5.53 8.71
CA CYS A 64 -0.30 -4.91 8.03
C CYS A 64 -0.22 -5.18 6.52
N ALA A 65 -1.08 -6.07 6.03
CA ALA A 65 -1.13 -6.48 4.64
C ALA A 65 -1.48 -5.30 3.73
N SER A 66 -2.41 -4.43 4.14
CA SER A 66 -2.78 -3.25 3.34
C SER A 66 -1.58 -2.32 3.11
N SER A 67 -0.72 -2.16 4.12
CA SER A 67 0.50 -1.36 4.03
C SER A 67 1.51 -1.97 3.08
N ARG A 68 1.71 -3.29 3.16
CA ARG A 68 2.58 -4.05 2.25
C ARG A 68 2.07 -4.02 0.81
N ILE A 69 0.75 -4.12 0.62
CA ILE A 69 0.09 -4.02 -0.70
C ILE A 69 0.35 -2.64 -1.31
N LEU A 70 0.15 -1.56 -0.55
CA LEU A 70 0.43 -0.21 -1.01
C LEU A 70 1.91 -0.03 -1.41
N ALA A 71 2.83 -0.55 -0.59
CA ALA A 71 4.26 -0.51 -0.88
C ALA A 71 4.62 -1.26 -2.18
N ALA A 72 4.10 -2.46 -2.35
CA ALA A 72 4.31 -3.28 -3.53
C ALA A 72 3.73 -2.60 -4.79
N ALA A 73 2.52 -2.04 -4.70
CA ALA A 73 1.90 -1.30 -5.79
C ALA A 73 2.74 -0.09 -6.21
N ILE A 74 3.15 0.76 -5.25
CA ILE A 74 4.01 1.92 -5.54
C ILE A 74 5.32 1.47 -6.18
N GLY A 75 5.96 0.43 -5.66
CA GLY A 75 7.20 -0.12 -6.22
C GLY A 75 7.04 -0.62 -7.64
N LEU A 76 5.94 -1.33 -7.92
CA LEU A 76 5.64 -1.90 -9.23
C LEU A 76 5.31 -0.83 -10.28
N PHE A 77 4.64 0.25 -9.89
CA PHE A 77 4.20 1.30 -10.81
C PHE A 77 5.25 2.40 -11.00
N SER A 78 6.11 2.63 -10.02
CA SER A 78 7.07 3.74 -10.05
C SER A 78 8.43 3.36 -10.63
N MET A 79 8.78 2.07 -10.63
CA MET A 79 10.11 1.61 -11.05
C MET A 79 10.01 0.77 -12.33
N SER A 80 10.72 1.19 -13.38
CA SER A 80 10.97 0.31 -14.52
C SER A 80 11.89 -0.83 -14.09
N ARG A 81 11.35 -2.05 -14.03
CA ARG A 81 12.10 -3.28 -13.74
C ARG A 81 11.70 -4.37 -14.74
N SER A 82 12.52 -5.41 -14.85
CA SER A 82 12.09 -6.64 -15.55
C SER A 82 10.93 -7.28 -14.78
N SER A 83 10.04 -7.97 -15.50
CA SER A 83 8.91 -8.69 -14.90
C SER A 83 9.38 -9.70 -13.85
N ALA A 84 10.48 -10.41 -14.11
CA ALA A 84 11.04 -11.38 -13.16
C ALA A 84 11.45 -10.74 -11.82
N LEU A 85 12.15 -9.60 -11.86
CA LEU A 85 12.57 -8.89 -10.64
C LEU A 85 11.38 -8.27 -9.90
N ALA A 86 10.43 -7.69 -10.64
CA ALA A 86 9.21 -7.15 -10.07
C ALA A 86 8.38 -8.24 -9.39
N HIS A 87 8.22 -9.38 -10.04
CA HIS A 87 7.48 -10.52 -9.51
C HIS A 87 8.12 -11.11 -8.25
N ALA A 88 9.43 -11.35 -8.27
CA ALA A 88 10.15 -11.84 -7.09
C ALA A 88 9.93 -10.92 -5.87
N GLN A 89 10.03 -9.60 -6.07
CA GLN A 89 9.83 -8.65 -4.99
C GLN A 89 8.38 -8.61 -4.48
N VAL A 90 7.38 -8.71 -5.38
CA VAL A 90 5.96 -8.79 -4.98
C VAL A 90 5.69 -10.07 -4.19
N VAL A 91 6.19 -11.22 -4.63
CA VAL A 91 6.02 -12.50 -3.93
C VAL A 91 6.71 -12.49 -2.56
N GLU A 92 7.93 -11.95 -2.47
CA GLU A 92 8.62 -11.75 -1.19
C GLU A 92 7.80 -10.85 -0.26
N THR A 93 7.22 -9.78 -0.80
CA THR A 93 6.48 -8.79 -0.02
C THR A 93 5.06 -9.22 0.32
N LEU A 94 4.42 -10.16 -0.38
CA LEU A 94 2.98 -10.43 -0.23
C LEU A 94 2.60 -11.92 -0.29
N GLY A 95 3.53 -12.85 -0.48
CA GLY A 95 3.22 -14.26 -0.76
C GLY A 95 2.39 -14.95 0.32
N ASP A 96 2.59 -14.59 1.58
CA ASP A 96 1.79 -15.01 2.74
C ASP A 96 0.36 -14.47 2.74
N THR A 97 0.14 -13.27 2.19
CA THR A 97 -1.19 -12.63 2.13
C THR A 97 -2.06 -13.15 1.00
N ALA A 98 -1.49 -13.87 0.02
CA ALA A 98 -2.20 -14.44 -1.12
C ALA A 98 -3.23 -15.52 -0.74
N THR A 99 -3.14 -16.06 0.48
CA THR A 99 -4.10 -17.01 1.05
C THR A 99 -4.90 -16.41 2.21
N SER A 100 -4.90 -15.08 2.34
CA SER A 100 -5.69 -14.39 3.37
C SER A 100 -7.19 -14.73 3.24
N SER A 101 -7.85 -14.92 4.39
CA SER A 101 -9.31 -15.07 4.45
C SER A 101 -10.05 -13.76 4.18
N ASP A 102 -9.37 -12.62 4.31
CA ASP A 102 -9.91 -11.32 3.92
C ASP A 102 -9.90 -11.20 2.40
N ARG A 103 -11.11 -11.14 1.83
CA ARG A 103 -11.34 -11.05 0.38
C ARG A 103 -10.65 -9.83 -0.24
N TYR A 104 -10.63 -8.68 0.43
CA TYR A 104 -10.03 -7.47 -0.11
C TYR A 104 -8.50 -7.64 -0.24
N ILE A 105 -7.86 -8.12 0.82
CA ILE A 105 -6.42 -8.39 0.85
C ILE A 105 -6.06 -9.42 -0.22
N ASN A 106 -6.80 -10.52 -0.27
CA ASN A 106 -6.57 -11.60 -1.22
C ASN A 106 -6.59 -11.12 -2.69
N LEU A 107 -7.64 -10.39 -3.07
CA LEU A 107 -7.82 -9.88 -4.44
C LEU A 107 -6.71 -8.91 -4.84
N HIS A 108 -6.34 -7.98 -3.97
CA HIS A 108 -5.31 -6.98 -4.29
C HIS A 108 -3.91 -7.61 -4.37
N THR A 109 -3.62 -8.57 -3.49
CA THR A 109 -2.38 -9.35 -3.58
C THR A 109 -2.31 -10.12 -4.90
N GLN A 110 -3.39 -10.83 -5.27
CA GLN A 110 -3.44 -11.58 -6.52
C GLN A 110 -3.30 -10.66 -7.74
N ALA A 111 -3.96 -9.51 -7.74
CA ALA A 111 -3.84 -8.53 -8.82
C ALA A 111 -2.40 -8.02 -8.97
N LEU A 112 -1.68 -7.75 -7.88
CA LEU A 112 -0.27 -7.34 -7.94
C LEU A 112 0.64 -8.48 -8.44
N ILE A 113 0.36 -9.72 -8.06
CA ILE A 113 1.06 -10.90 -8.59
C ILE A 113 0.85 -11.00 -10.11
N ASP A 114 -0.39 -10.96 -10.58
CA ASP A 114 -0.69 -11.04 -12.02
C ASP A 114 -0.11 -9.86 -12.81
N TRP A 115 -0.15 -8.65 -12.24
CA TRP A 115 0.46 -7.48 -12.86
C TRP A 115 1.98 -7.63 -12.98
N SER A 116 2.63 -8.14 -11.93
CA SER A 116 4.09 -8.36 -11.93
C SER A 116 4.55 -9.38 -12.96
N LEU A 117 3.69 -10.36 -13.27
CA LEU A 117 3.89 -11.35 -14.34
C LEU A 117 3.59 -10.79 -15.74
N GLY A 118 3.02 -9.59 -15.84
CA GLY A 118 2.61 -8.97 -17.10
C GLY A 118 1.20 -9.33 -17.56
N TYR A 119 0.43 -10.11 -16.77
CA TYR A 119 -0.95 -10.50 -17.06
C TYR A 119 -1.96 -9.41 -16.67
N ARG A 120 -1.79 -8.19 -17.20
CA ARG A 120 -2.58 -7.01 -16.81
C ARG A 120 -4.09 -7.18 -16.99
N SER A 121 -4.54 -8.01 -17.94
CA SER A 121 -5.96 -8.28 -18.15
C SER A 121 -6.59 -9.16 -17.06
N ARG A 122 -5.79 -9.82 -16.22
CA ARG A 122 -6.23 -10.65 -15.08
C ARG A 122 -6.14 -9.93 -13.74
N ALA A 123 -5.40 -8.83 -13.68
CA ALA A 123 -5.22 -8.01 -12.49
C ALA A 123 -6.41 -7.04 -12.30
N THR A 124 -7.60 -7.59 -12.00
CA THR A 124 -8.86 -6.86 -11.81
C THR A 124 -9.52 -7.20 -10.49
#